data_AF-A0A2Z4JUN2-F1
#
_entry.id   AF-A0A2Z4JUN2-F1
#
_cell.length_a   1.000
_cell.length_b   1.000
_cell.length_c   1.000
_cell.angle_alpha   90.00
_cell.angle_beta   90.00
_cell.angle_gamma   90.00
#
_symmetry.space_group_name_H-M   'P 1'
#
loop_
_entity.id
_entity.type
_entity.pdbx_description
1 polymer ?
#
loop_
_entity_poly.entity_id
_entity_poly.type
_entity_poly.pdbx_seq_one_letter_code
_entity_poly.pdbx_strand_id
1 'polypeptide(L)'
;MNKYQALVRINGHQVKTAVFADSQIHARLILQYQFGMNSLASAPSLSEDEDALTVDEAIKMIKPIKTMNLKQARVTSLRRNVDSAKQQLKLEKDRQHHQQAIKPISSKP
;
A
#
# COMPACT_ATOMS: atom_id res chain seq x y z
N MET A 1 32.02 10.50 -5.35
CA MET A 1 30.66 10.41 -4.79
C MET A 1 30.39 8.96 -4.44
N ASN A 2 29.98 8.68 -3.20
CA ASN A 2 29.71 7.34 -2.71
C ASN A 2 28.21 7.05 -2.74
N LYS A 3 27.83 5.78 -2.91
CA LYS A 3 26.44 5.32 -2.87
C LYS A 3 26.04 5.06 -1.42
N TYR A 4 25.02 5.77 -0.94
CA TYR A 4 24.44 5.58 0.38
C TYR A 4 23.02 5.05 0.24
N GLN A 5 22.68 3.99 0.99
CA GLN A 5 21.31 3.51 1.11
C GLN A 5 20.69 3.93 2.44
N ALA A 6 19.37 4.14 2.42
CA ALA A 6 18.57 4.34 3.61
C ALA A 6 17.18 3.73 3.43
N LEU A 7 16.51 3.47 4.55
CA LEU A 7 15.10 3.12 4.56
C LEU A 7 14.27 4.39 4.75
N VAL A 8 13.36 4.64 3.81
CA VAL A 8 12.46 5.79 3.77
C VAL A 8 11.02 5.32 3.87
N ARG A 9 10.19 6.01 4.66
CA ARG A 9 8.78 5.69 4.87
C ARG A 9 7.91 6.48 3.90
N ILE A 10 7.32 5.79 2.94
CA ILE A 10 6.42 6.35 1.94
C ILE A 10 5.03 5.74 2.14
N ASN A 11 4.01 6.56 2.44
CA ASN A 11 2.63 6.11 2.67
C ASN A 11 2.48 4.98 3.70
N GLY A 12 3.33 4.96 4.73
CA GLY A 12 3.35 3.91 5.77
C GLY A 12 4.19 2.68 5.45
N HIS A 13 4.65 2.52 4.20
CA HIS A 13 5.56 1.45 3.79
C HIS A 13 7.03 1.89 3.89
N GLN A 14 7.93 0.97 4.26
CA GLN A 14 9.37 1.22 4.23
C GLN A 14 9.92 0.82 2.86
N VAL A 15 10.65 1.73 2.24
CA VAL A 15 11.24 1.58 0.91
C VAL A 15 12.75 1.79 1.05
N LYS A 16 13.55 0.84 0.54
CA LYS A 16 15.01 0.97 0.48
C LYS A 16 15.36 1.86 -0.71
N THR A 17 16.03 2.98 -0.43
CA THR A 17 16.38 4.00 -1.41
C THR A 17 17.87 4.29 -1.39
N ALA A 18 18.48 4.52 -2.56
CA ALA A 18 19.88 4.89 -2.69
C ALA A 18 20.05 6.34 -3.20
N VAL A 19 21.08 7.01 -2.69
CA VAL A 19 21.52 8.36 -3.04
C VAL A 19 23.03 8.39 -3.21
N PHE A 20 23.51 9.13 -4.20
CA PHE A 20 24.93 9.45 -4.34
C PHE A 20 25.26 10.73 -3.58
N ALA A 21 26.20 10.64 -2.64
CA ALA A 21 26.64 11.77 -1.83
C ALA A 21 28.10 11.62 -1.41
N ASP A 22 28.72 12.69 -0.93
CA ASP A 22 30.11 12.66 -0.46
C ASP A 22 30.24 12.29 1.03
N SER A 23 29.18 12.50 1.81
CA SER A 23 29.14 12.24 3.24
C SER A 23 27.77 11.67 3.65
N GLN A 24 27.73 10.96 4.77
CA GLN A 24 26.51 10.46 5.38
C GLN A 24 25.52 11.61 5.70
N ILE A 25 26.04 12.75 6.15
CA ILE A 25 25.21 13.94 6.43
C ILE A 25 24.62 14.48 5.13
N HIS A 26 25.42 14.50 4.05
CA HIS A 26 24.98 14.94 2.73
C HIS A 26 23.87 14.02 2.19
N ALA A 27 24.03 12.70 2.29
CA ALA A 27 22.99 11.74 1.92
C ALA A 27 21.70 11.95 2.73
N ARG A 28 21.84 12.17 4.05
CA ARG A 28 20.71 12.41 4.95
C ARG A 28 19.93 13.66 4.54
N LEU A 29 20.64 14.75 4.25
CA LEU A 29 20.05 16.01 3.82
C LEU A 29 19.27 15.87 2.51
N ILE A 30 19.83 15.17 1.51
CA ILE A 30 19.14 14.92 0.23
C ILE A 30 17.84 14.14 0.45
N LEU A 31 17.90 13.05 1.21
CA LEU A 31 16.72 12.21 1.48
C LEU A 31 15.65 12.96 2.29
N GLN A 32 16.06 13.74 3.29
CA GLN A 32 15.13 14.56 4.07
C GLN A 32 14.49 15.68 3.25
N TYR A 33 15.25 16.30 2.34
CA TYR A 33 14.72 17.32 1.43
C TYR A 33 13.66 16.73 0.51
N GLN A 34 13.89 15.51 -0.01
CA GLN A 34 13.01 14.91 -0.99
C GLN A 34 11.74 14.26 -0.39
N PHE A 35 11.89 13.56 0.74
CA PHE A 35 10.82 12.77 1.34
C PHE A 35 10.21 13.41 2.61
N GLY A 36 10.86 14.44 3.15
CA GLY A 36 10.49 15.11 4.39
C GLY A 36 11.27 14.64 5.61
N MET A 37 11.42 15.53 6.60
CA MET A 37 12.29 15.35 7.78
C MET A 37 12.02 14.06 8.58
N ASN A 38 10.75 13.67 8.70
CA ASN A 38 10.29 12.50 9.49
C ASN A 38 10.05 11.23 8.64
N SER A 39 10.40 11.26 7.36
CA SER A 39 10.22 10.10 6.48
C SER A 39 11.39 9.10 6.59
N LEU A 40 12.54 9.54 7.06
CA LEU A 40 13.73 8.69 7.19
C LEU A 40 13.58 7.70 8.36
N ALA A 41 13.48 6.40 8.06
CA ALA A 41 13.33 5.33 9.06
C ALA A 41 14.69 4.83 9.59
N SER A 42 15.75 4.92 8.78
CA SER A 42 17.12 4.58 9.17
C SER A 42 18.10 5.63 8.68
N ALA A 43 19.17 5.88 9.45
CA ALA A 43 20.27 6.72 8.99
C ALA A 43 20.90 6.13 7.71
N PRO A 44 21.38 6.98 6.77
CA PRO A 44 22.02 6.48 5.56
C PRO A 44 23.30 5.72 5.90
N SER A 45 23.53 4.59 5.24
CA SER A 45 24.74 3.79 5.37
C SER A 45 25.38 3.60 4.01
N LEU A 46 26.71 3.52 3.96
CA LEU A 46 27.42 3.18 2.74
C LEU A 46 27.00 1.78 2.28
N SER A 47 26.70 1.62 1.01
CA SER A 47 26.27 0.32 0.47
C SER A 47 26.53 0.20 -1.02
N GLU A 48 26.98 -0.98 -1.41
CA GLU A 48 27.16 -1.38 -2.82
C GLU A 48 25.94 -2.16 -3.35
N ASP A 49 24.90 -2.36 -2.52
CA ASP A 49 23.68 -3.06 -2.90
C ASP A 49 23.00 -2.41 -4.12
N GLU A 50 22.69 -3.19 -5.15
CA GLU A 50 21.97 -2.75 -6.35
C GLU A 50 20.44 -2.84 -6.23
N ASP A 51 19.93 -3.47 -5.17
CA ASP A 51 18.48 -3.67 -4.96
C ASP A 51 17.76 -2.42 -4.41
N ALA A 52 18.48 -1.33 -4.17
CA ALA A 52 17.92 -0.09 -3.65
C ALA A 52 17.34 0.77 -4.78
N LEU A 53 16.10 1.24 -4.61
CA LEU A 53 15.48 2.13 -5.58
C LEU A 53 16.19 3.48 -5.63
N THR A 54 16.27 4.06 -6.82
CA THR A 54 16.72 5.44 -6.95
C THR A 54 15.70 6.38 -6.30
N VAL A 55 16.16 7.58 -5.93
CA VAL A 55 15.29 8.62 -5.37
C VAL A 55 14.09 8.89 -6.28
N ASP A 56 14.31 9.00 -7.58
CA ASP A 56 13.24 9.29 -8.56
C ASP A 56 12.19 8.19 -8.64
N GLU A 57 12.61 6.93 -8.57
CA GLU A 57 11.69 5.79 -8.54
C GLU A 57 10.86 5.77 -7.25
N ALA A 58 11.50 6.09 -6.12
CA ALA A 58 10.81 6.20 -4.84
C ALA A 58 9.83 7.39 -4.81
N ILE A 59 10.16 8.53 -5.44
CA ILE A 59 9.23 9.67 -5.57
C ILE A 59 7.98 9.27 -6.36
N LYS A 60 8.11 8.46 -7.42
CA LYS A 60 6.94 7.99 -8.22
C LYS A 60 5.94 7.19 -7.37
N MET A 61 6.35 6.64 -6.23
CA MET A 61 5.44 5.96 -5.29
C MET A 61 4.60 6.93 -4.46
N ILE A 62 5.01 8.20 -4.34
CA ILE A 62 4.26 9.25 -3.65
C ILE A 62 3.13 9.71 -4.57
N LYS A 63 2.04 8.94 -4.60
CA LYS A 63 0.82 9.36 -5.30
C LYS A 63 0.11 10.44 -4.47
N PRO A 64 -0.27 11.58 -5.07
CA PRO A 64 -1.07 12.58 -4.38
C PRO A 64 -2.33 11.94 -3.82
N ILE A 65 -2.57 12.12 -2.52
CA ILE A 65 -3.82 11.70 -1.91
C ILE A 65 -4.91 12.61 -2.48
N LYS A 66 -5.75 12.06 -3.35
CA LYS A 66 -6.95 12.79 -3.80
C LYS A 66 -7.84 13.01 -2.57
N THR A 67 -7.92 14.25 -2.13
CA THR A 67 -8.84 14.64 -1.06
C THR A 67 -10.26 14.40 -1.54
N MET A 68 -10.97 13.50 -0.88
CA MET A 68 -12.40 13.31 -1.14
C MET A 68 -13.18 14.44 -0.48
N ASN A 69 -14.03 15.12 -1.26
CA ASN A 69 -15.04 16.03 -0.72
C ASN A 69 -16.02 15.23 0.16
N LEU A 70 -16.58 15.81 1.22
CA LEU A 70 -17.55 15.18 2.13
C LEU A 70 -18.69 14.45 1.39
N LYS A 71 -19.19 15.02 0.29
CA LYS A 71 -20.21 14.37 -0.55
C LYS A 71 -19.69 13.09 -1.22
N GLN A 72 -18.46 13.11 -1.72
CA GLN A 72 -17.81 11.94 -2.35
C GLN A 72 -17.52 10.86 -1.29
N ALA A 73 -17.09 11.24 -0.08
CA ALA A 73 -16.95 10.34 1.07
C ALA A 73 -18.23 9.57 1.35
N ARG A 74 -19.36 10.27 1.48
CA ARG A 74 -20.65 9.64 1.69
C ARG A 74 -21.05 8.70 0.54
N VAL A 75 -20.84 9.10 -0.71
CA VAL A 75 -21.16 8.24 -1.86
C VAL A 75 -20.31 6.96 -1.86
N THR A 76 -19.01 7.06 -1.56
CA THR A 76 -18.14 5.88 -1.52
C THR A 76 -18.49 4.92 -0.38
N SER A 77 -18.87 5.41 0.80
CA SER A 77 -19.29 4.54 1.91
C SER A 77 -20.60 3.82 1.57
N LEU A 78 -21.56 4.52 0.98
CA LEU A 78 -22.81 3.91 0.50
C LEU A 78 -22.56 2.84 -0.57
N ARG A 79 -21.68 3.11 -1.54
CA ARG A 79 -21.29 2.10 -2.55
C ARG A 79 -20.68 0.86 -1.91
N ARG A 80 -19.74 1.02 -0.98
CA ARG A 80 -19.15 -0.11 -0.23
C ARG A 80 -20.21 -0.93 0.51
N ASN A 81 -21.16 -0.27 1.18
CA ASN A 81 -22.24 -0.98 1.89
C ASN A 81 -23.12 -1.79 0.93
N VAL A 82 -23.45 -1.22 -0.24
CA VAL A 82 -24.23 -1.93 -1.27
C VAL A 82 -23.45 -3.13 -1.80
N ASP A 83 -22.16 -2.99 -2.06
CA ASP A 83 -21.32 -4.08 -2.58
C ASP A 83 -21.16 -5.21 -1.56
N SER A 84 -20.94 -4.89 -0.29
CA SER A 84 -20.90 -5.87 0.80
C SER A 84 -22.23 -6.61 0.96
N ALA A 85 -23.36 -5.89 0.91
CA ALA A 85 -24.69 -6.51 1.00
C ALA A 85 -24.97 -7.45 -0.19
N LYS A 86 -24.55 -7.06 -1.40
CA LYS A 86 -24.65 -7.91 -2.60
C LYS A 86 -23.82 -9.18 -2.46
N GLN A 87 -22.59 -9.08 -1.95
CA GLN A 87 -21.74 -10.24 -1.70
C GLN A 87 -22.36 -11.20 -0.67
N GLN A 88 -22.90 -10.66 0.43
CA GLN A 88 -23.59 -11.46 1.45
C GLN A 88 -24.82 -12.18 0.87
N LEU A 89 -25.63 -11.47 0.08
CA LEU A 89 -26.81 -12.07 -0.57
C LEU A 89 -26.41 -13.20 -1.53
N LYS A 90 -25.32 -13.02 -2.28
CA LYS A 90 -24.81 -14.05 -3.19
C LYS A 90 -24.38 -15.30 -2.42
N LEU A 91 -23.59 -15.12 -1.36
CA LEU A 91 -23.16 -16.23 -0.49
C LEU A 91 -24.35 -16.99 0.11
N GLU A 92 -25.39 -16.28 0.53
CA GLU A 92 -26.59 -16.92 1.08
C GLU A 92 -27.39 -17.68 0.00
N LYS A 93 -27.51 -17.12 -1.21
CA LYS A 93 -28.13 -17.83 -2.34
C LYS A 93 -27.36 -19.09 -2.70
N ASP A 94 -26.04 -19.02 -2.77
CA ASP A 94 -25.17 -20.16 -3.06
C ASP A 94 -25.35 -21.23 -1.97
N ARG A 95 -25.41 -20.82 -0.70
CA ARG A 95 -25.69 -21.70 0.44
C ARG A 95 -27.05 -22.39 0.33
N GLN A 96 -28.09 -21.67 -0.09
CA GLN A 96 -29.43 -22.25 -0.29
C GLN A 96 -29.46 -23.24 -1.46
N HIS A 97 -28.82 -22.91 -2.58
CA HIS A 97 -28.71 -23.82 -3.72
C HIS A 97 -28.03 -25.14 -3.33
N HIS A 98 -26.92 -25.08 -2.58
CA HIS A 98 -26.25 -26.28 -2.08
C HIS A 98 -27.16 -27.11 -1.16
N GLN A 99 -27.91 -26.48 -0.26
CA GLN A 99 -28.85 -27.21 0.61
C GLN A 99 -29.98 -27.89 -0.18
N GLN A 100 -30.53 -27.22 -1.20
CA GLN A 100 -31.58 -27.80 -2.04
C GLN A 100 -31.06 -28.98 -2.87
N ALA A 101 -29.82 -28.92 -3.36
CA ALA A 101 -29.18 -30.01 -4.10
C ALA A 101 -28.90 -31.26 -3.23
N ILE A 102 -28.73 -31.10 -1.91
CA ILE A 102 -28.46 -32.22 -0.98
C ILE A 102 -29.76 -32.90 -0.50
N LYS A 103 -30.87 -32.16 -0.39
CA LYS A 103 -32.16 -32.67 0.12
C LYS A 103 -32.80 -33.88 -0.63
N PRO A 104 -32.60 -34.13 -1.93
CA PRO A 104 -33.27 -35.26 -2.61
C PRO A 104 -32.60 -36.65 -2.44
N ILE A 105 -31.44 -36.77 -1.78
CA ILE A 105 -30.76 -38.07 -1.59
C ILE A 105 -31.19 -38.78 -0.30
N SER A 106 -31.75 -38.05 0.68
CA SER A 106 -32.11 -38.58 2.01
C SER A 106 -33.56 -39.09 2.13
N SER A 107 -34.37 -39.03 1.07
CA SER A 107 -35.77 -39.46 1.11
C SER A 107 -36.10 -40.46 0.01
N LYS A 108 -35.56 -41.68 0.12
CA LYS A 108 -36.19 -42.87 -0.45
C LYS A 108 -36.16 -43.99 0.61
N PRO A 109 -37.31 -44.56 0.99
CA PRO A 109 -37.38 -45.80 1.78
C PRO A 109 -36.89 -47.01 0.95
#